data_AF-A0A2X2CWY7-F1
#
_entry.id   AF-A0A2X2CWY7-F1
#
_cell.length_a   1.000
_cell.length_b   1.000
_cell.length_c   1.000
_cell.angle_alpha   90.00
_cell.angle_beta   90.00
_cell.angle_gamma   90.00
#
_symmetry.space_group_name_H-M   'P 1'
#
loop_
_entity.id
_entity.type
_entity.pdbx_description
1 polymer ?
#
loop_
_entity_poly.entity_id
_entity_poly.type
_entity_poly.pdbx_seq_one_letter_code
_entity_poly.pdbx_strand_id
1 'polypeptide(L)'
;MQEYNQPLRIGVGGPVGSGKTALLEVLCKAMRDSYQIAVVTNDIYTQEDAKILTRAQALDADRIIGVETGGCPHTAIREDASMNLAAVEELAMRHKNLDIVFGRKWAEIT
;
A
#
# COMPACT_ATOMS: atom_id res chain seq x y z
N MET A 1 20.94 -7.43 -11.88
CA MET A 1 20.01 -6.88 -12.89
C MET A 1 18.63 -6.97 -12.25
N GLN A 2 17.93 -5.85 -12.04
CA GLN A 2 16.61 -5.86 -11.39
C GLN A 2 15.64 -6.67 -12.29
N GLU A 3 15.07 -7.77 -11.77
CA GLU A 3 14.24 -8.73 -12.52
C GLU A 3 12.74 -8.33 -12.60
N TYR A 4 12.39 -7.13 -12.14
CA TYR A 4 11.02 -6.62 -12.05
C TYR A 4 10.95 -5.13 -12.44
N ASN A 5 9.78 -4.68 -12.88
CA ASN A 5 9.54 -3.27 -13.19
C ASN A 5 9.48 -2.44 -11.91
N GLN A 6 10.14 -1.27 -11.85
CA GLN A 6 10.04 -0.38 -10.70
C GLN A 6 8.68 0.34 -10.72
N PRO A 7 7.74 0.02 -9.81
CA PRO A 7 6.41 0.60 -9.86
C PRO A 7 6.41 2.05 -9.37
N LEU A 8 5.50 2.86 -9.92
CA LEU A 8 5.19 4.19 -9.39
C LEU A 8 4.58 4.07 -8.00
N ARG A 9 5.17 4.75 -7.01
CA ARG A 9 4.71 4.71 -5.61
C ARG A 9 3.87 5.94 -5.32
N ILE A 10 2.60 5.75 -4.96
CA ILE A 10 1.65 6.85 -4.72
C ILE A 10 1.18 6.84 -3.27
N GLY A 11 1.40 7.94 -2.56
CA GLY A 11 1.02 8.09 -1.15
C GLY A 11 -0.32 8.79 -0.99
N VAL A 12 -1.26 8.12 -0.32
CA VAL A 12 -2.53 8.74 0.08
C VAL A 12 -2.43 9.19 1.54
N GLY A 13 -2.21 10.50 1.73
CA GLY A 13 -2.15 11.17 3.02
C GLY A 13 -3.46 11.85 3.41
N GLY A 14 -3.65 12.14 4.70
CA GLY A 14 -4.82 12.87 5.22
C GLY A 14 -5.21 12.50 6.66
N PRO A 15 -6.02 13.32 7.35
CA PRO A 15 -6.44 13.10 8.75
C PRO A 15 -7.12 11.76 8.99
N VAL A 16 -7.09 11.24 10.22
CA VAL A 16 -7.86 10.04 10.59
C VAL A 16 -9.35 10.27 10.30
N GLY A 17 -10.01 9.27 9.71
CA GLY A 17 -11.43 9.37 9.32
C GLY A 17 -11.73 10.09 8.01
N SER A 18 -10.73 10.66 7.30
CA SER A 18 -10.94 11.41 6.05
C SER A 18 -11.30 10.56 4.81
N GLY A 19 -11.60 9.27 4.98
CA GLY A 19 -12.00 8.39 3.87
C GLY A 19 -10.87 7.86 2.97
N LYS A 20 -9.60 7.86 3.41
CA LYS A 20 -8.46 7.39 2.60
C LYS A 20 -8.62 5.95 2.09
N THR A 21 -9.09 5.05 2.94
CA THR A 21 -9.30 3.64 2.56
C THR A 21 -10.43 3.51 1.51
N ALA A 22 -11.50 4.29 1.65
CA ALA A 22 -12.57 4.36 0.65
C ALA A 22 -12.06 4.92 -0.69
N LEU A 23 -11.19 5.94 -0.66
CA LEU A 23 -10.55 6.46 -1.88
C LEU A 23 -9.69 5.38 -2.55
N LEU A 24 -8.87 4.66 -1.78
CA LEU A 24 -8.05 3.56 -2.31
C LEU A 24 -8.90 2.46 -2.95
N GLU A 25 -10.02 2.09 -2.31
CA GLU A 25 -10.95 1.10 -2.86
C GLU A 25 -11.46 1.51 -4.24
N VAL A 26 -11.97 2.75 -4.37
CA VAL A 26 -12.53 3.26 -5.63
C VAL A 26 -11.45 3.36 -6.70
N LEU A 27 -10.27 3.88 -6.37
CA LEU A 27 -9.15 3.96 -7.30
C LEU A 27 -8.71 2.58 -7.79
N CYS A 28 -8.60 1.60 -6.89
CA CYS A 28 -8.23 0.24 -7.26
C CYS A 28 -9.24 -0.36 -8.22
N LYS A 29 -10.54 -0.27 -7.91
CA LYS A 29 -11.61 -0.79 -8.78
C LYS A 29 -11.63 -0.13 -10.15
N ALA A 30 -11.37 1.17 -10.22
CA ALA A 30 -11.38 1.91 -11.48
C ALA A 30 -10.14 1.64 -12.35
N MET A 31 -8.99 1.33 -11.75
CA MET A 31 -7.70 1.26 -12.46
C MET A 31 -7.19 -0.16 -12.69
N ARG A 32 -7.65 -1.16 -11.93
CA ARG A 32 -7.10 -2.53 -11.97
C ARG A 32 -7.19 -3.22 -13.33
N ASP A 33 -8.13 -2.81 -14.18
CA ASP A 33 -8.31 -3.40 -15.51
C ASP A 33 -7.36 -2.79 -16.56
N SER A 34 -6.78 -1.63 -16.27
CA SER A 34 -5.86 -0.91 -17.19
C SER A 34 -4.41 -0.90 -16.72
N TYR A 35 -4.18 -1.06 -15.40
CA TYR A 35 -2.86 -1.00 -14.78
C TYR A 35 -2.65 -2.18 -13.85
N GLN A 36 -1.42 -2.66 -13.79
CA GLN A 36 -1.00 -3.64 -12.80
C GLN A 36 -0.72 -2.92 -11.49
N ILE A 37 -1.69 -2.97 -10.58
CA ILE A 37 -1.63 -2.22 -9.33
C ILE A 37 -1.58 -3.12 -8.10
N ALA A 38 -1.03 -2.59 -7.01
CA ALA A 38 -1.02 -3.21 -5.69
C ALA A 38 -1.17 -2.15 -4.58
N VAL A 39 -1.47 -2.59 -3.37
CA VAL A 39 -1.68 -1.72 -2.21
C VAL A 39 -0.85 -2.19 -1.02
N VAL A 40 -0.16 -1.25 -0.37
CA VAL A 40 0.45 -1.40 0.95
C VAL A 40 -0.32 -0.54 1.95
N THR A 41 -0.96 -1.17 2.93
CA THR A 41 -1.69 -0.45 3.99
C THR A 41 -0.90 -0.46 5.28
N ASN A 42 -0.81 0.70 5.93
CA ASN A 42 -0.13 0.87 7.21
C ASN A 42 -1.14 1.07 8.31
N ASP A 43 -1.11 0.18 9.30
CA ASP A 43 -1.98 0.24 10.46
C ASP A 43 -1.17 -0.14 11.71
N ILE A 44 -1.47 0.50 12.84
CA ILE A 44 -0.54 0.58 13.98
C ILE A 44 -0.55 -0.72 14.79
N TYR A 45 -1.73 -1.36 14.87
CA TYR A 45 -1.96 -2.54 15.71
C TYR A 45 -2.79 -3.62 15.03
N THR A 46 -3.25 -3.37 13.80
CA THR A 46 -4.15 -4.26 13.09
C THR A 46 -3.79 -4.32 11.61
N GLN A 47 -4.48 -5.16 10.85
CA GLN A 47 -4.45 -5.15 9.39
C GLN A 47 -5.85 -4.85 8.83
N GLU A 48 -6.64 -4.03 9.53
CA GLU A 48 -8.04 -3.85 9.19
C GLU A 48 -8.20 -3.17 7.82
N ASP A 49 -7.35 -2.20 7.49
CA ASP A 49 -7.36 -1.57 6.16
C ASP A 49 -7.13 -2.60 5.03
N ALA A 50 -6.16 -3.51 5.18
CA ALA A 50 -5.93 -4.58 4.20
C ALA A 50 -7.15 -5.52 4.10
N LYS A 51 -7.74 -5.90 5.24
CA LYS A 51 -8.94 -6.76 5.27
C LYS A 51 -10.15 -6.08 4.63
N ILE A 52 -10.34 -4.78 4.85
CA ILE A 52 -11.40 -3.99 4.23
C ILE A 52 -11.24 -4.02 2.71
N LEU A 53 -10.06 -3.73 2.19
CA LEU A 53 -9.81 -3.72 0.74
C LEU A 53 -9.98 -5.10 0.10
N THR A 54 -9.50 -6.16 0.76
CA THR A 54 -9.69 -7.54 0.29
C THR A 54 -11.16 -7.95 0.30
N ARG A 55 -11.91 -7.64 1.38
CA ARG A 55 -13.35 -7.92 1.48
C ARG A 55 -14.16 -7.12 0.45
N ALA A 56 -13.76 -5.88 0.19
CA ALA A 56 -14.37 -5.03 -0.83
C ALA A 56 -14.03 -5.47 -2.26
N GLN A 57 -13.18 -6.50 -2.43
CA GLN A 57 -12.66 -6.97 -3.70
C GLN A 57 -12.04 -5.83 -4.51
N ALA A 58 -11.28 -4.96 -3.85
CA ALA A 58 -10.55 -3.87 -4.51
C ALA A 58 -9.53 -4.45 -5.49
N LEU A 59 -8.73 -5.42 -5.02
CA LEU A 59 -7.77 -6.22 -5.78
C LEU A 59 -7.77 -7.67 -5.26
N ASP A 60 -7.08 -8.56 -5.96
CA ASP A 60 -6.77 -9.89 -5.43
C ASP A 60 -5.97 -9.77 -4.13
N ALA A 61 -6.23 -10.67 -3.17
CA ALA A 61 -5.59 -10.64 -1.85
C ALA A 61 -4.06 -10.65 -1.94
N ASP A 62 -3.51 -11.30 -2.95
CA ASP A 62 -2.08 -11.41 -3.20
C ASP A 62 -1.40 -10.07 -3.58
N ARG A 63 -2.21 -9.06 -3.95
CA ARG A 63 -1.79 -7.69 -4.31
C ARG A 63 -1.99 -6.67 -3.18
N ILE A 64 -2.40 -7.13 -1.99
CA ILE A 64 -2.67 -6.26 -0.84
C ILE A 64 -1.81 -6.74 0.32
N ILE A 65 -0.86 -5.91 0.77
CA ILE A 65 -0.04 -6.19 1.95
C ILE A 65 -0.39 -5.20 3.07
N GLY A 66 -0.73 -5.73 4.24
CA GLY A 66 -0.88 -4.97 5.46
C GLY A 66 0.41 -4.99 6.28
N VAL A 67 1.01 -3.82 6.50
CA VAL A 67 2.19 -3.65 7.35
C VAL A 67 1.76 -3.15 8.71
N GLU A 68 2.14 -3.89 9.74
CA GLU A 68 1.95 -3.51 11.14
C GLU A 68 3.15 -2.70 11.60
N THR A 69 2.97 -1.40 11.80
CA THR A 69 4.10 -0.50 12.06
C THR A 69 4.55 -0.48 13.52
N GLY A 70 3.77 -1.07 14.45
CA GLY A 70 4.13 -1.28 15.86
C GLY A 70 4.35 -0.01 16.70
N GLY A 71 3.39 0.36 17.54
CA GLY A 71 3.58 1.32 18.65
C GLY A 71 3.71 2.82 18.28
N CYS A 72 3.20 3.70 19.17
CA CYS A 72 3.07 5.16 19.12
C CYS A 72 3.18 5.87 17.74
N PRO A 73 2.11 6.57 17.28
CA PRO A 73 1.94 7.08 15.91
C PRO A 73 3.00 8.08 15.40
N HIS A 74 3.92 8.51 16.26
CA HIS A 74 5.02 9.41 15.93
C HIS A 74 6.31 8.70 15.50
N THR A 75 6.60 7.46 15.92
CA THR A 75 7.83 6.74 15.55
C THR A 75 7.63 5.90 14.28
N ALA A 76 6.52 5.16 14.25
CA ALA A 76 6.11 4.25 13.18
C ALA A 76 5.90 4.89 11.79
N ILE A 77 5.79 6.23 11.71
CA ILE A 77 5.47 6.92 10.46
C ILE A 77 6.36 8.14 10.20
N ARG A 78 7.47 8.30 10.92
CA ARG A 78 8.40 9.42 10.69
C ARG A 78 9.86 9.01 10.54
N GLU A 79 10.30 7.87 11.06
CA GLU A 79 11.75 7.58 11.13
C GLU A 79 12.18 6.33 10.37
N ASP A 80 11.27 5.44 9.97
CA ASP A 80 11.66 4.22 9.27
C ASP A 80 10.60 3.77 8.25
N ALA A 81 10.97 3.84 6.96
CA ALA A 81 10.15 3.37 5.85
C ALA A 81 10.52 1.94 5.42
N SER A 82 11.43 1.25 6.13
CA SER A 82 12.01 -0.01 5.68
C SER A 82 10.95 -1.09 5.46
N MET A 83 9.96 -1.18 6.36
CA MET A 83 8.86 -2.15 6.25
C MET A 83 7.98 -1.90 5.01
N ASN A 84 7.73 -0.63 4.68
CA ASN A 84 6.99 -0.25 3.48
C ASN A 84 7.76 -0.57 2.21
N LEU A 85 9.06 -0.28 2.20
CA LEU A 85 9.93 -0.56 1.07
C LEU A 85 10.08 -2.07 0.84
N ALA A 86 10.22 -2.86 1.92
CA ALA A 86 10.25 -4.31 1.86
C ALA A 86 8.93 -4.87 1.30
N ALA A 87 7.77 -4.35 1.75
CA ALA A 87 6.47 -4.76 1.22
C ALA A 87 6.30 -4.41 -0.28
N VAL A 88 6.79 -3.24 -0.70
CA VAL A 88 6.80 -2.85 -2.12
C VAL A 88 7.70 -3.77 -2.93
N GLU A 89 8.89 -4.10 -2.42
CA GLU A 89 9.83 -5.00 -3.09
C GLU A 89 9.24 -6.41 -3.21
N GLU A 90 8.60 -6.91 -2.15
CA GLU A 90 7.89 -8.18 -2.17
C GLU A 90 6.79 -8.21 -3.24
N LEU A 91 5.97 -7.16 -3.32
CA LEU A 91 4.92 -7.03 -4.34
C LEU A 91 5.50 -6.96 -5.75
N ALA A 92 6.61 -6.24 -5.94
CA ALA A 92 7.24 -6.11 -7.25
C ALA A 92 7.93 -7.41 -7.69
N MET A 93 8.51 -8.18 -6.77
CA MET A 93 9.04 -9.51 -7.06
C MET A 93 7.93 -10.51 -7.40
N ARG A 94 6.80 -10.44 -6.67
CA ARG A 94 5.65 -11.31 -6.87
C ARG A 94 4.91 -11.01 -8.17
N HIS A 95 4.76 -9.72 -8.50
CA HIS A 95 4.11 -9.20 -9.70
C HIS A 95 5.14 -8.46 -10.54
N LYS A 96 5.93 -9.17 -11.35
CA LYS A 96 7.06 -8.58 -12.11
C LYS A 96 6.68 -7.43 -13.05
N ASN A 97 5.42 -7.35 -13.45
CA ASN A 97 4.85 -6.33 -14.33
C ASN A 97 4.09 -5.22 -13.58
N LEU A 98 4.36 -5.01 -12.29
CA LEU A 98 3.66 -4.01 -11.49
C LEU A 98 3.94 -2.58 -11.99
N ASP A 99 2.89 -1.82 -12.23
CA ASP A 99 2.94 -0.43 -12.70
C ASP A 99 2.86 0.56 -11.54
N ILE A 100 1.98 0.30 -10.56
CA ILE A 100 1.66 1.26 -9.50
C ILE A 100 1.50 0.55 -8.15
N VAL A 101 2.06 1.12 -7.09
CA VAL A 101 1.79 0.74 -5.71
C VAL A 101 1.21 1.92 -4.94
N PHE A 102 0.02 1.73 -4.39
CA PHE A 102 -0.60 2.70 -3.49
C PHE A 102 -0.20 2.42 -2.05
N GLY A 103 0.08 3.47 -1.28
CA GLY A 103 0.42 3.40 0.14
C GLY A 103 -0.37 4.38 0.98
N ARG A 104 -0.80 3.97 2.17
CA ARG A 104 -1.29 4.93 3.18
C ARG A 104 -0.10 5.56 3.90
N LYS A 105 0.17 6.84 3.59
CA LYS A 105 1.23 7.67 4.18
C LYS A 105 2.64 7.06 4.04
N TRP A 106 3.42 7.50 3.05
CA TRP A 106 4.86 7.23 3.00
C TRP A 106 5.58 8.17 3.97
N ALA A 107 6.34 7.62 4.92
CA ALA A 107 7.40 8.39 5.53
C ALA A 107 8.48 8.58 4.45
N GLU A 108 8.76 9.82 4.07
CA GLU A 108 9.93 10.19 3.25
C GLU A 108 10.00 9.62 1.81
N ILE A 109 9.10 10.06 0.93
CA ILE A 109 9.38 10.06 -0.51
C ILE A 109 9.46 11.51 -0.98
N THR A 110 10.65 12.09 -0.80
CA THR A 110 11.19 13.19 -1.63
C THR A 110 12.42 12.66 -2.32
#